data_AF-A0AA90UVJ4-F1
#
_entry.id   AF-A0AA90UVJ4-F1
#
_cell.length_a   1.000
_cell.length_b   1.000
_cell.length_c   1.000
_cell.angle_alpha   90.00
_cell.angle_beta   90.00
_cell.angle_gamma   90.00
#
_symmetry.space_group_name_H-M   'P 1'
#
loop_
_entity.id
_entity.type
_entity.pdbx_description
1 polymer ?
#
loop_
_entity_poly.entity_id
_entity_poly.type
_entity_poly.pdbx_seq_one_letter_code
_entity_poly.pdbx_strand_id
1 'polypeptide(L)'
;MNPNSDNSKSVKNVNDVINSQSVKNNQADYAQARIAHYAARFAEYDDAKLLETVAHERKVRVWVSERSYFLAALRAECEKRHLA
;
A
#
# COMPACT_ATOMS: atom_id res chain seq x y z
N MET A 1 -28.14 -7.60 -53.08
CA MET A 1 -27.81 -8.40 -51.87
C MET A 1 -26.39 -8.03 -51.46
N ASN A 2 -26.20 -7.51 -50.24
CA ASN A 2 -24.91 -7.08 -49.70
C ASN A 2 -24.66 -7.85 -48.39
N PRO A 3 -23.55 -8.61 -48.22
CA PRO A 3 -23.32 -9.31 -46.96
C PRO A 3 -22.45 -8.49 -46.00
N ASN A 4 -22.93 -8.42 -44.74
CA ASN A 4 -22.24 -8.18 -43.48
C ASN A 4 -21.45 -6.87 -43.32
N SER A 5 -21.97 -5.85 -42.63
CA SER A 5 -22.38 -5.80 -41.21
C SER A 5 -21.26 -6.21 -40.25
N ASP A 6 -20.54 -5.19 -39.82
CA ASP A 6 -19.88 -4.99 -38.54
C ASP A 6 -19.88 -6.18 -37.57
N ASN A 7 -18.69 -6.75 -37.38
CA ASN A 7 -18.31 -7.20 -36.06
C ASN A 7 -16.93 -6.62 -35.70
N SER A 8 -16.91 -5.36 -35.27
CA SER A 8 -15.85 -4.91 -34.37
C SER A 8 -16.10 -5.55 -33.01
N LYS A 9 -15.81 -6.85 -32.87
CA LYS A 9 -15.57 -7.42 -31.54
C LYS A 9 -14.34 -6.69 -31.00
N SER A 10 -14.59 -5.73 -30.12
CA SER A 10 -13.62 -5.17 -29.19
C SER A 10 -13.04 -6.34 -28.41
N VAL A 11 -12.01 -6.97 -28.96
CA VAL A 11 -11.08 -7.83 -28.24
C VAL A 11 -10.37 -6.89 -27.28
N LYS A 12 -10.99 -6.68 -26.11
CA LYS A 12 -10.32 -6.05 -24.98
C LYS A 12 -9.08 -6.88 -24.73
N ASN A 13 -7.96 -6.26 -25.06
CA ASN A 13 -6.63 -6.80 -25.10
C ASN A 13 -6.36 -7.56 -23.79
N VAL A 14 -6.22 -8.88 -23.87
CA VAL A 14 -5.90 -9.72 -22.71
C VAL A 14 -4.60 -9.24 -22.05
N ASN A 15 -3.70 -8.59 -22.81
CA ASN A 15 -2.47 -8.03 -22.26
C ASN A 15 -2.70 -6.81 -21.34
N ASP A 16 -3.79 -6.05 -21.48
CA ASP A 16 -4.11 -4.96 -20.54
C ASP A 16 -4.57 -5.50 -19.18
N VAL A 17 -5.27 -6.63 -19.17
CA VAL A 17 -5.67 -7.32 -17.93
C VAL A 17 -4.45 -7.93 -17.24
N ILE A 18 -3.55 -8.57 -17.99
CA ILE A 18 -2.32 -9.18 -17.45
C ILE A 18 -1.35 -8.11 -16.93
N ASN A 19 -1.18 -6.98 -17.65
CA ASN A 19 -0.38 -5.87 -17.14
C ASN A 19 -1.04 -5.28 -15.89
N SER A 20 -2.35 -5.02 -15.89
CA SER A 20 -3.04 -4.51 -14.70
C SER A 20 -2.93 -5.44 -13.49
N GLN A 21 -2.88 -6.76 -13.69
CA GLN A 21 -2.68 -7.74 -12.61
C GLN A 21 -1.22 -7.79 -12.15
N SER A 22 -0.26 -7.69 -13.07
CA SER A 22 1.18 -7.66 -12.76
C SER A 22 1.60 -6.37 -12.03
N VAL A 23 1.08 -5.20 -12.42
CA VAL A 23 1.37 -3.94 -11.72
C VAL A 23 0.74 -3.94 -10.31
N LYS A 24 -0.44 -4.54 -10.15
CA LYS A 24 -1.10 -4.71 -8.83
C LYS A 24 -0.31 -5.63 -7.91
N ASN A 25 0.25 -6.73 -8.42
CA ASN A 25 1.13 -7.60 -7.63
C ASN A 25 2.38 -6.84 -7.17
N ASN A 26 3.05 -6.11 -8.06
CA ASN A 26 4.24 -5.32 -7.71
C ASN A 26 3.95 -4.25 -6.64
N GLN A 27 2.78 -3.62 -6.67
CA GLN A 27 2.44 -2.56 -5.72
C GLN A 27 2.01 -3.10 -4.35
N ALA A 28 1.32 -4.25 -4.31
CA ALA A 28 1.04 -4.96 -3.06
C ALA A 28 2.34 -5.48 -2.41
N ASP A 29 3.23 -6.05 -3.23
CA ASP A 29 4.54 -6.53 -2.79
C ASP A 29 5.40 -5.37 -2.26
N TYR A 30 5.39 -4.22 -2.95
CA TYR A 30 6.06 -3.01 -2.49
C TYR A 30 5.49 -2.53 -1.15
N ALA A 31 4.16 -2.44 -1.03
CA ALA A 31 3.50 -2.01 0.20
C ALA A 31 3.88 -2.92 1.38
N GLN A 32 3.82 -4.24 1.20
CA GLN A 32 4.21 -5.22 2.22
C GLN A 32 5.68 -5.09 2.60
N ALA A 33 6.58 -4.94 1.61
CA ALA A 33 8.01 -4.75 1.87
C ALA A 33 8.27 -3.47 2.67
N ARG A 34 7.58 -2.36 2.36
CA ARG A 34 7.71 -1.10 3.11
C ARG A 34 7.16 -1.22 4.52
N ILE A 35 6.00 -1.86 4.71
CA ILE A 35 5.43 -2.11 6.04
C ILE A 35 6.40 -2.95 6.88
N ALA A 36 6.94 -4.04 6.33
CA ALA A 36 7.92 -4.88 7.02
C ALA A 36 9.20 -4.12 7.39
N HIS A 37 9.71 -3.29 6.48
CA HIS A 37 10.86 -2.43 6.73
C HIS A 37 10.61 -1.45 7.88
N TYR A 38 9.45 -0.79 7.92
CA TYR A 38 9.08 0.10 9.02
C TYR A 38 8.84 -0.65 10.33
N ALA A 39 8.21 -1.82 10.29
CA ALA A 39 7.99 -2.64 11.48
C ALA A 39 9.31 -3.07 12.14
N ALA A 40 10.31 -3.49 11.34
CA ALA A 40 11.64 -3.79 11.85
C ALA A 40 12.28 -2.57 12.55
N ARG A 41 12.16 -1.39 11.95
CA ARG A 41 12.64 -0.13 12.54
C ARG A 41 11.93 0.22 13.85
N PHE A 42 10.62 0.04 13.92
CA PHE A 42 9.84 0.34 15.12
C PHE A 42 10.05 -0.67 16.24
N ALA A 43 10.37 -1.92 15.92
CA ALA A 43 10.75 -2.92 16.92
C ALA A 43 12.01 -2.50 17.71
N GLU A 44 12.91 -1.71 17.10
CA GLU A 44 14.10 -1.16 17.76
C GLU A 44 13.81 0.10 18.60
N TYR A 45 12.63 0.71 18.47
CA TYR A 45 12.28 1.92 19.23
C TYR A 45 11.86 1.54 20.65
N ASP A 46 12.11 2.44 21.60
CA ASP A 46 11.48 2.40 22.91
C ASP A 46 10.05 2.95 22.84
N ASP A 47 9.26 2.71 23.88
CA ASP A 47 7.85 3.09 23.92
C ASP A 47 7.68 4.62 23.89
N ALA A 48 8.61 5.36 24.51
CA ALA A 48 8.61 6.82 24.52
C ALA A 48 8.76 7.40 23.10
N LYS A 49 9.73 6.89 22.33
CA LYS A 49 9.96 7.31 20.94
C LYS A 49 8.84 6.85 20.01
N LEU A 50 8.23 5.70 20.29
CA LEU A 50 7.05 5.24 19.54
C LEU A 50 5.88 6.22 19.71
N LEU A 51 5.59 6.61 20.95
CA LEU A 51 4.54 7.59 21.28
C LEU A 51 4.83 8.98 20.72
N GLU A 52 6.10 9.42 20.78
CA GLU A 52 6.52 10.68 20.15
C GLU A 52 6.28 10.65 18.63
N THR A 53 6.61 9.53 17.98
CA THR A 53 6.38 9.33 16.54
C THR A 53 4.88 9.38 16.23
N VAL A 54 4.03 8.73 17.03
CA VAL A 54 2.56 8.82 16.89
C VAL A 54 2.07 10.26 17.04
N ALA A 55 2.57 11.00 18.03
CA ALA A 55 2.19 12.39 18.25
C ALA A 55 2.65 13.32 17.12
N HIS A 56 3.82 13.08 16.54
CA HIS A 56 4.32 13.78 15.36
C HIS A 56 3.41 13.51 14.16
N GLU A 57 3.14 12.24 13.87
CA GLU A 57 2.32 11.85 12.72
C GLU A 57 0.88 12.37 12.81
N ARG A 58 0.29 12.49 14.00
CA ARG A 58 -1.04 13.11 14.17
C ARG A 58 -1.10 14.57 13.71
N LYS A 59 0.03 15.28 13.70
CA LYS A 59 0.11 16.69 13.26
C LYS A 59 0.32 16.82 11.75
N VAL A 60 0.81 15.78 11.09
CA VAL A 60 1.10 15.79 9.65
C VAL A 60 -0.20 15.68 8.85
N ARG A 61 -0.51 16.71 8.06
CA ARG A 61 -1.74 16.81 7.25
C ARG A 61 -1.61 16.25 5.83
N VAL A 62 -0.44 15.74 5.45
CA VAL A 62 -0.17 15.22 4.11
C VAL A 62 -0.58 13.75 4.02
N TRP A 63 -1.22 13.39 2.90
CA TRP A 63 -1.58 12.02 2.58
C TRP A 63 -0.82 11.54 1.35
N VAL A 64 0.10 10.59 1.54
CA VAL A 64 0.86 9.93 0.47
C VAL A 64 0.88 8.43 0.74
N SER A 65 0.90 7.61 -0.31
CA SER A 65 0.83 6.14 -0.18
C SER A 65 1.92 5.58 0.73
N GLU A 66 3.14 6.11 0.62
CA GLU A 66 4.29 5.74 1.46
C GLU A 66 4.00 5.95 2.96
N ARG A 67 3.27 7.02 3.28
CA ARG A 67 2.89 7.35 4.65
C ARG A 67 1.83 6.39 5.18
N SER A 68 0.91 5.93 4.34
CA SER A 68 -0.04 4.88 4.72
C SER A 68 0.68 3.60 5.16
N TYR A 69 1.77 3.22 4.49
CA TYR A 69 2.59 2.05 4.88
C TYR A 69 3.31 2.28 6.21
N PHE A 70 3.87 3.48 6.42
CA PHE A 70 4.49 3.88 7.68
C PHE A 70 3.49 3.81 8.85
N LEU A 71 2.29 4.39 8.69
CA LEU A 71 1.25 4.41 9.72
C LEU A 71 0.72 3.00 10.03
N ALA A 72 0.59 2.13 9.04
CA ALA A 72 0.18 0.75 9.24
C ALA A 72 1.19 0.00 10.14
N ALA A 73 2.48 0.13 9.85
CA ALA A 73 3.53 -0.47 10.68
C ALA A 73 3.59 0.15 12.09
N LEU A 74 3.41 1.47 12.21
CA LEU A 74 3.44 2.16 13.50
C LEU A 74 2.29 1.71 14.40
N ARG A 75 1.09 1.59 13.81
CA ARG A 75 -0.09 1.10 14.53
C ARG A 75 0.08 -0.34 15.00
N ALA A 76 0.59 -1.22 14.14
CA ALA A 76 0.82 -2.61 14.48
C ALA A 76 1.80 -2.77 15.66
N GLU A 77 2.88 -1.97 15.69
CA GLU A 77 3.83 -2.01 16.80
C GLU A 77 3.22 -1.42 18.10
N CYS A 78 2.43 -0.34 18.02
CA CYS A 78 1.71 0.18 19.19
C CYS A 78 0.72 -0.83 19.77
N GLU A 79 -0.04 -1.54 18.92
CA GLU A 79 -1.01 -2.56 19.35
C GLU A 79 -0.30 -3.74 20.04
N LYS A 80 0.82 -4.20 19.48
CA LYS A 80 1.66 -5.27 20.07
C LYS A 80 2.16 -4.92 21.49
N ARG A 81 2.41 -3.63 21.74
CA ARG A 81 2.92 -3.12 23.03
C ARG A 81 1.83 -2.56 23.95
N HIS A 82 0.56 -2.62 23.55
CA HIS A 82 -0.58 -2.05 24.28
C HIS A 82 -0.43 -0.55 24.59
N LEU A 83 0.16 0.20 23.65
CA LEU A 83 0.40 1.65 23.77
C LEU A 83 -0.72 2.50 23.13
N ALA A 84 -1.74 1.87 22.56
CA ALA A 84 -2.81 2.50 21.79
C ALA A 84 -4.21 2.16 22.33
#